data_AF-A0A222FAZ2-F1
#
_entry.id   AF-A0A222FAZ2-F1
#
_cell.length_a   1.000
_cell.length_b   1.000
_cell.length_c   1.000
_cell.angle_alpha   90.00
_cell.angle_beta   90.00
_cell.angle_gamma   90.00
#
_symmetry.space_group_name_H-M   'P 1'
#
loop_
_entity.id
_entity.type
_entity.pdbx_description
1 polymer ?
#
loop_
_entity_poly.entity_id
_entity_poly.type
_entity_poly.pdbx_seq_one_letter_code
_entity_poly.pdbx_strand_id
1 'polypeptide(L)' 'MTELIGVAALAVGGYWIVRRVKRKMAEVENQISRAAAKADPNGPGPKLVLDPVSGKYRPQA' A
#
# COMPACT_ATOMS: atom_id res chain seq x y z
N MET A 1 -12.78 -37.59 -1.36
CA MET A 1 -13.66 -36.43 -1.05
C MET A 1 -13.22 -35.67 0.20
N THR A 2 -12.76 -36.34 1.26
CA THR A 2 -12.21 -35.70 2.49
C THR A 2 -10.97 -34.84 2.25
N GLU A 3 -10.12 -35.22 1.29
CA GLU A 3 -8.91 -34.46 0.93
C GLU A 3 -9.23 -33.07 0.34
N LEU A 4 -10.33 -32.93 -0.41
CA LEU A 4 -10.76 -31.66 -1.00
C LEU A 4 -11.22 -30.64 0.06
N ILE A 5 -11.86 -31.11 1.13
CA ILE A 5 -12.35 -30.26 2.22
C ILE A 5 -11.16 -29.72 3.05
N GLY A 6 -10.13 -30.54 3.27
CA GLY A 6 -8.91 -30.12 3.98
C GLY A 6 -8.14 -29.02 3.25
N VAL A 7 -7.98 -29.13 1.93
CA VAL A 7 -7.30 -28.12 1.10
C VAL A 7 -8.11 -26.81 1.03
N ALA A 8 -9.43 -26.91 0.90
CA ALA A 8 -10.31 -25.75 0.88
C ALA A 8 -10.29 -24.96 2.20
N ALA A 9 -10.29 -25.64 3.35
CA ALA A 9 -10.19 -24.99 4.66
C ALA A 9 -8.86 -24.25 4.86
N LEU A 10 -7.75 -24.84 4.40
CA LEU A 10 -6.42 -24.21 4.42
C LEU A 10 -6.35 -22.97 3.51
N ALA A 11 -6.96 -23.04 2.32
CA ALA A 11 -7.03 -21.92 1.40
C ALA A 11 -7.90 -20.77 1.96
N VAL A 12 -9.04 -21.09 2.59
CA VAL A 12 -9.91 -20.09 3.25
C VAL A 12 -9.23 -19.47 4.47
N GLY A 13 -8.57 -20.29 5.30
CA GLY A 13 -7.80 -19.82 6.46
C GLY A 13 -6.63 -18.92 6.04
N GLY A 14 -5.85 -19.35 5.05
CA GLY A 14 -4.74 -18.58 4.49
C GLY A 14 -5.20 -17.26 3.85
N TYR A 15 -6.30 -17.28 3.09
CA TYR A 15 -6.88 -16.08 2.49
C TYR A 15 -7.34 -15.08 3.57
N TRP A 16 -7.98 -15.55 4.64
CA TRP A 16 -8.44 -14.68 5.73
C TRP A 16 -7.28 -14.00 6.46
N ILE A 17 -6.20 -14.75 6.74
CA ILE A 17 -4.98 -14.22 7.36
C ILE A 17 -4.35 -13.16 6.44
N VAL A 18 -4.10 -13.49 5.18
CA VAL A 18 -3.52 -12.57 4.19
C VAL A 18 -4.37 -11.30 4.06
N ARG A 19 -5.69 -11.43 4.01
CA ARG A 19 -6.61 -10.29 3.94
C ARG A 19 -6.49 -9.38 5.17
N ARG A 20 -6.30 -9.95 6.36
CA ARG A 20 -6.14 -9.19 7.60
C ARG A 20 -4.79 -8.50 7.69
N VAL A 21 -3.72 -9.17 7.25
CA VAL A 21 -2.37 -8.56 7.14
C VAL A 21 -2.39 -7.40 6.15
N LYS A 22 -2.98 -7.57 4.97
CA LYS A 22 -3.11 -6.47 3.98
C LYS A 22 -3.83 -5.25 4.55
N ARG A 23 -4.91 -5.44 5.32
CA ARG A 23 -5.60 -4.35 6.00
C ARG A 23 -4.70 -3.61 7.00
N LYS A 24 -3.90 -4.36 7.78
CA LYS A 24 -2.98 -3.76 8.75
C LYS A 24 -1.82 -3.04 8.09
N MET A 25 -1.28 -3.56 6.99
CA MET A 25 -0.26 -2.86 6.20
C MET A 25 -0.77 -1.52 5.68
N ALA A 26 -1.99 -1.45 5.14
CA ALA A 26 -2.58 -0.19 4.69
C ALA A 26 -2.80 0.81 5.83
N GLU A 27 -3.10 0.32 7.04
CA GLU A 27 -3.23 1.17 8.23
C GLU A 27 -1.88 1.75 8.67
N VAL A 28 -0.83 0.93 8.68
CA VAL A 28 0.54 1.33 9.01
C VAL A 28 1.09 2.33 7.98
N GLU A 29 0.91 2.06 6.68
CA GLU A 29 1.36 2.95 5.61
C GLU A 29 0.72 4.33 5.71
N ASN A 30 -0.57 4.40 6.03
CA ASN A 30 -1.27 5.66 6.29
C ASN A 30 -0.71 6.39 7.51
N GLN A 31 -0.37 5.68 8.59
CA GLN A 31 0.21 6.29 9.78
C GLN A 31 1.62 6.83 9.51
N ILE A 32 2.46 6.06 8.81
CA ILE A 32 3.81 6.48 8.42
C ILE A 32 3.74 7.69 7.49
N SER A 33 2.87 7.65 6.47
CA SER A 33 2.70 8.77 5.54
C SER A 33 2.29 10.05 6.26
N ARG A 34 1.37 9.96 7.23
CA ARG A 34 0.95 11.11 8.05
C ARG A 34 2.06 11.59 8.98
N ALA A 35 2.82 10.67 9.57
CA ALA A 35 3.95 11.02 10.44
C ALA A 35 5.06 11.71 9.63
N ALA A 36 5.40 11.18 8.46
CA ALA A 36 6.36 11.79 7.53
C ALA A 36 5.90 13.19 7.09
N ALA A 37 4.63 13.34 6.71
CA ALA A 37 4.06 14.65 6.34
C ALA A 37 4.08 15.67 7.50
N LYS A 38 3.98 15.21 8.76
CA LYS A 38 4.08 16.08 9.95
C LYS A 38 5.52 16.39 10.35
N ALA A 39 6.43 15.46 10.11
CA ALA A 39 7.84 15.59 10.48
C ALA A 39 8.66 16.36 9.45
N ASP A 40 8.12 16.60 8.24
CA ASP A 40 8.79 17.39 7.21
C ASP A 40 8.74 18.89 7.55
N PRO A 41 9.86 19.52 7.96
CA PRO A 41 9.90 20.94 8.30
C PRO A 41 9.69 21.85 7.09
N ASN A 42 9.82 21.33 5.87
CA ASN A 42 9.63 22.07 4.62
C ASN A 42 8.24 21.82 3.99
N GLY A 43 7.39 21.02 4.65
CA GLY A 43 6.08 20.61 4.13
C GLY A 43 6.18 19.52 3.05
N PRO A 44 5.05 18.97 2.59
CA PRO A 44 5.05 17.96 1.54
C PRO A 44 5.71 18.52 0.28
N GLY A 45 6.83 17.91 -0.14
CA GLY A 45 7.58 18.32 -1.34
C GLY A 45 6.72 18.36 -2.61
N PRO A 46 7.19 19.05 -3.66
CA PRO A 46 6.40 19.28 -4.88
C PRO A 46 6.03 17.95 -5.54
N LYS A 47 4.73 17.77 -5.81
CA LYS A 47 4.22 16.56 -6.45
C LYS A 47 4.78 16.44 -7.85
N LEU A 48 5.54 15.38 -8.12
CA LEU A 48 6.12 15.15 -9.43
C LEU A 48 5.10 14.47 -10.35
N VAL A 49 4.95 14.99 -11.57
CA VAL A 49 4.09 14.44 -12.63
C VAL A 49 4.96 14.08 -13.82
N LEU A 50 4.67 12.95 -14.47
CA LEU A 50 5.36 12.52 -15.67
C LEU A 50 5.03 13.46 -16.83
N ASP A 51 6.05 14.11 -17.40
CA ASP A 51 5.92 14.92 -18.60
C ASP A 51 5.89 14.00 -19.84
N PRO A 52 4.77 13.95 -20.60
CA PRO A 52 4.64 13.07 -21.75
C PRO A 52 5.55 13.46 -22.93
N VAL A 53 6.07 14.69 -22.94
CA VAL A 53 6.93 15.19 -24.03
C VAL A 53 8.40 14.87 -23.76
N SER A 54 8.86 15.12 -22.54
CA SER A 54 10.27 14.88 -22.18
C SER A 54 10.54 13.49 -21.58
N GLY A 55 9.50 12.75 -21.18
CA GLY A 55 9.62 11.49 -20.46
C GLY A 55 10.19 11.61 -19.05
N LYS A 56 10.44 12.86 -18.58
CA LYS A 56 11.00 13.15 -17.26
C LYS A 56 9.88 13.52 -16.29
N TYR A 57 10.11 13.29 -15.01
CA TYR A 57 9.21 13.77 -13.96
C TYR A 57 9.49 15.25 -13.68
N ARG A 58 8.45 16.09 -13.68
CA ARG A 58 8.51 17.53 -13.40
C ARG A 58 7.59 17.86 -12.22
N PRO A 59 7.93 18.85 -11.38
CA PRO A 59 7.01 19.31 -10.34
C PRO A 59 5.73 19.86 -10.96
N GLN A 60 4.60 19.47 -10.39
CA GLN A 60 3.29 20.04 -10.68
C GLN A 60 3.29 21.47 -10.14
N ALA A 61 3.17 22.45 -11.05
CA ALA A 61 3.02 23.86 -10.71
C ALA A 61 1.68 24.11 -10.02
#